data_AF-A0A4Q3UPM7-F1
#
_entry.id   AF-A0A4Q3UPM7-F1
#
_cell.length_a   1.000
_cell.length_b   1.000
_cell.length_c   1.000
_cell.angle_alpha   90.00
_cell.angle_beta   90.00
_cell.angle_gamma   90.00
#
_symmetry.space_group_name_H-M   'P 1'
#
loop_
_entity.id
_entity.type
_entity.pdbx_description
1 polymer ?
#
loop_
_entity_poly.entity_id
_entity_poly.type
_entity_poly.pdbx_seq_one_letter_code
_entity_poly.pdbx_strand_id
1 'polypeptide(L)'
;MASILAPKAALVVVLHGCTQTAAAYDLGSGWSQLAEEKGFAVLFPEQQRSNNANLCFNWFEPGDIRRDNGEAASVKQMIDHVVQS
;
A
#
# COMPACT_ATOMS: atom_id res chain seq x y z
N MET A 1 -4.38 -21.43 -5.61
CA MET A 1 -4.15 -20.00 -5.40
C MET A 1 -2.69 -19.80 -5.76
N ALA A 2 -2.44 -19.10 -6.87
CA ALA A 2 -1.13 -18.94 -7.47
C ALA A 2 -0.77 -17.45 -7.46
N SER A 3 0.33 -17.12 -6.77
CA SER A 3 0.85 -15.75 -6.55
C SER A 3 0.59 -14.83 -7.76
N ILE A 4 -0.06 -13.70 -7.53
CA ILE A 4 -0.19 -12.64 -8.56
C ILE A 4 1.16 -11.97 -8.87
N LEU A 5 2.19 -12.24 -8.06
CA LEU A 5 3.56 -11.80 -8.30
C LEU A 5 4.33 -12.81 -9.15
N ALA A 6 5.18 -12.28 -10.04
CA ALA A 6 6.17 -13.11 -10.71
C ALA A 6 7.12 -13.77 -9.69
N PRO A 7 7.62 -15.00 -9.95
CA PRO A 7 8.53 -15.69 -9.02
C PRO A 7 9.74 -14.81 -8.67
N LYS A 8 9.96 -14.58 -7.36
CA LYS A 8 11.03 -13.74 -6.80
C LYS A 8 10.93 -12.24 -7.09
N ALA A 9 9.80 -11.73 -7.58
CA ALA A 9 9.60 -10.29 -7.71
C ALA A 9 9.64 -9.63 -6.31
N ALA A 10 10.39 -8.54 -6.19
CA ALA A 10 10.33 -7.69 -5.02
C ALA A 10 8.96 -6.97 -4.98
N LEU A 11 8.45 -6.71 -3.78
CA LEU A 11 7.27 -5.87 -3.56
C LEU A 11 7.68 -4.58 -2.87
N VAL A 12 7.35 -3.45 -3.47
CA VAL A 12 7.48 -2.12 -2.87
C VAL A 12 6.09 -1.65 -2.45
N VAL A 13 5.92 -1.23 -1.21
CA VAL A 13 4.66 -0.67 -0.71
C VAL A 13 4.82 0.83 -0.59
N VAL A 14 3.95 1.59 -1.26
CA VAL A 14 4.04 3.05 -1.28
C VAL A 14 2.74 3.66 -0.81
N LEU A 15 2.84 4.60 0.12
CA LEU A 15 1.71 5.23 0.79
C LEU A 15 1.57 6.67 0.32
N HIS A 16 0.37 7.05 -0.10
CA HIS A 16 0.08 8.42 -0.45
C HIS A 16 0.04 9.32 0.81
N GLY A 17 0.18 10.64 0.62
CA GLY A 17 0.04 11.62 1.69
C GLY A 17 -1.42 11.97 1.98
N CYS A 18 -1.64 12.81 3.00
CA CYS A 18 -2.94 13.40 3.28
C CYS A 18 -3.53 14.07 2.04
N THR A 19 -4.84 14.00 1.89
CA THR A 19 -5.68 14.55 0.80
C THR A 19 -5.43 13.95 -0.59
N GLN A 20 -4.42 13.09 -0.73
CA GLN A 20 -4.14 12.35 -1.95
C GLN A 20 -4.91 11.02 -1.95
N THR A 21 -5.00 10.41 -3.13
CA THR A 21 -5.43 9.01 -3.32
C THR A 21 -4.26 8.20 -3.86
N ALA A 22 -4.28 6.89 -3.68
CA ALA A 22 -3.35 5.93 -4.25
C ALA A 22 -3.23 6.12 -5.77
N ALA A 23 -4.35 6.27 -6.49
CA ALA A 23 -4.35 6.46 -7.94
C ALA A 23 -3.68 7.78 -8.37
N ALA A 24 -3.95 8.89 -7.66
CA ALA A 24 -3.32 10.17 -7.96
C ALA A 24 -1.81 10.14 -7.63
N TYR A 25 -1.44 9.44 -6.56
CA TYR A 25 -0.06 9.28 -6.14
C TYR A 25 0.72 8.40 -7.13
N ASP A 26 0.15 7.29 -7.59
CA ASP A 26 0.72 6.43 -8.63
C ASP A 26 1.06 7.25 -9.89
N LEU A 27 0.06 7.95 -10.43
CA LEU A 27 0.21 8.78 -11.62
C LEU A 27 1.31 9.85 -11.49
N GLY A 28 1.48 10.43 -10.30
CA GLY A 28 2.40 11.55 -10.06
C GLY A 28 3.80 11.15 -9.56
N SER A 29 4.02 9.92 -9.11
CA SER A 29 5.24 9.50 -8.41
C SER A 29 6.24 8.75 -9.29
N GLY A 30 5.78 8.14 -10.38
CA GLY A 30 6.62 7.33 -11.29
C GLY A 30 6.96 5.93 -10.75
N TRP A 31 6.36 5.50 -9.63
CA TRP A 31 6.64 4.18 -9.05
C TRP A 31 6.25 3.04 -9.98
N SER A 32 5.09 3.10 -10.64
CA SER A 32 4.67 2.06 -11.58
C SER A 32 5.60 1.98 -12.80
N GLN A 33 6.02 3.12 -13.36
CA GLN A 33 7.00 3.13 -14.44
C GLN A 33 8.32 2.47 -14.01
N LEU A 34 8.83 2.82 -12.82
CA LEU A 34 10.07 2.22 -12.31
C LEU A 34 9.91 0.71 -12.07
N ALA A 35 8.73 0.28 -11.63
CA ALA A 35 8.40 -1.13 -11.41
C ALA A 35 8.45 -1.93 -12.71
N GLU A 36 7.86 -1.39 -13.79
CA GLU A 36 7.93 -1.97 -15.14
C GLU A 36 9.38 -2.05 -15.65
N GLU A 37 10.15 -0.99 -15.49
CA GLU A 37 11.55 -0.93 -15.95
C GLU A 37 12.49 -1.86 -15.18
N LYS A 38 12.21 -2.14 -13.90
CA LYS A 38 13.11 -2.89 -13.01
C LYS A 38 12.61 -4.28 -12.62
N GLY A 39 11.37 -4.63 -12.99
CA GLY A 39 10.80 -5.95 -12.73
C GLY A 39 10.43 -6.21 -11.26
N PHE A 40 9.94 -5.20 -10.55
CA PHE A 40 9.32 -5.36 -9.23
C PHE A 40 7.83 -5.03 -9.28
N ALA A 41 7.10 -5.38 -8.23
CA ALA A 41 5.70 -5.02 -8.08
C ALA A 41 5.54 -3.86 -7.09
N VAL A 42 4.50 -3.05 -7.27
CA VAL A 42 4.14 -1.96 -6.35
C VAL A 42 2.74 -2.18 -5.82
N LEU A 43 2.58 -2.03 -4.51
CA LEU A 43 1.30 -1.96 -3.83
C LEU A 43 1.07 -0.53 -3.36
N PHE A 44 -0.09 0.03 -3.72
CA PHE A 44 -0.55 1.34 -3.27
C PHE A 44 -1.79 1.20 -2.38
N PRO A 45 -1.64 1.11 -1.05
CA PRO A 45 -2.78 1.13 -0.13
C PRO A 45 -3.55 2.45 -0.24
N GLU A 46 -4.88 2.37 -0.28
CA GLU A 46 -5.80 3.52 -0.32
C GLU A 46 -6.42 3.76 1.06
N GLN A 47 -6.40 5.01 1.53
CA GLN A 47 -7.14 5.42 2.71
C GLN A 47 -8.63 5.64 2.44
N GLN A 48 -9.44 5.55 3.49
CA GLN A 48 -10.86 5.83 3.41
C GLN A 48 -11.22 7.03 4.27
N ARG A 49 -12.10 7.90 3.78
CA ARG A 49 -12.56 9.07 4.53
C ARG A 49 -13.24 8.73 5.86
N SER A 50 -13.75 7.51 5.98
CA SER A 50 -14.29 6.95 7.23
C SER A 50 -13.23 6.74 8.31
N ASN A 51 -11.97 6.51 7.92
CA ASN A 51 -10.85 6.32 8.86
C ASN A 51 -10.23 7.67 9.22
N ASN A 52 -10.11 8.55 8.22
CA ASN A 52 -9.63 9.91 8.38
C ASN A 52 -10.22 10.82 7.30
N ALA A 53 -10.93 11.88 7.68
CA ALA A 53 -11.58 12.78 6.71
C ALA A 53 -10.60 13.43 5.72
N ASN A 54 -9.33 13.59 6.11
CA ASN A 54 -8.24 14.11 5.28
C ASN A 54 -7.48 13.01 4.52
N LEU A 55 -7.94 11.75 4.51
CA LEU A 55 -7.25 10.62 3.88
C LEU A 55 -5.80 10.40 4.38
N CYS A 56 -5.46 10.95 5.53
CA CYS A 56 -4.17 10.66 6.14
C CYS A 56 -4.20 9.24 6.69
N PHE A 57 -3.08 8.54 6.60
CA PHE A 57 -2.83 7.43 7.50
C PHE A 57 -2.60 7.97 8.93
N ASN A 58 -3.24 7.36 9.91
CA ASN A 58 -3.25 7.73 11.31
C ASN A 58 -2.00 7.23 12.05
N TRP A 59 -0.80 7.54 11.55
CA TRP A 59 0.48 7.10 12.16
C TRP A 59 0.77 7.67 13.55
N PHE A 60 -0.01 8.66 13.97
CA PHE A 60 0.02 9.22 15.32
C PHE A 60 -0.90 8.48 16.29
N GLU A 61 -1.84 7.65 15.80
CA GLU A 61 -2.78 6.92 16.65
C GLU A 61 -2.18 5.59 17.10
N PRO A 62 -1.97 5.35 18.42
CA PRO A 62 -1.41 4.09 18.90
C PRO A 62 -2.22 2.85 18.50
N GLY A 63 -3.52 3.00 18.25
CA GLY A 63 -4.38 1.92 17.77
C GLY A 63 -4.04 1.47 16.35
N ASP A 64 -3.59 2.40 15.50
CA ASP A 64 -3.38 2.17 14.06
C ASP A 64 -1.97 1.69 13.68
N ILE A 65 -1.01 1.83 14.61
CA ILE A 65 0.39 1.43 14.39
C ILE A 65 0.81 0.17 15.16
N ARG A 66 -0.08 -0.41 15.97
CA ARG A 66 0.22 -1.62 16.74
C ARG A 66 0.30 -2.84 15.82
N ARG A 67 1.19 -3.77 16.19
CA ARG A 67 1.27 -5.09 15.54
C ARG A 67 -0.11 -5.75 15.56
N ASP A 68 -0.50 -6.30 14.42
CA ASP A 68 -1.74 -7.03 14.20
C ASP A 68 -3.03 -6.24 14.50
N ASN A 69 -2.95 -4.89 14.49
CA ASN A 69 -4.12 -4.02 14.63
C ASN A 69 -4.12 -2.83 13.65
N GLY A 70 -5.31 -2.25 13.44
CA GLY A 70 -5.53 -0.99 12.73
C GLY A 70 -4.95 -0.92 11.32
N GLU A 71 -4.51 0.28 10.93
CA GLU A 71 -3.98 0.53 9.58
C GLU A 71 -2.73 -0.31 9.24
N ALA A 72 -1.82 -0.53 10.21
CA ALA A 72 -0.66 -1.38 10.01
C ALA A 72 -1.04 -2.83 9.67
N ALA A 73 -2.05 -3.38 10.35
CA ALA A 73 -2.58 -4.70 10.02
C ALA A 73 -3.27 -4.74 8.65
N SER A 74 -4.01 -3.69 8.30
CA SER A 74 -4.66 -3.59 6.99
C SER A 74 -3.63 -3.63 5.85
N VAL A 75 -2.53 -2.88 5.95
CA VAL A 75 -1.43 -2.92 4.96
C VAL A 75 -0.78 -4.31 4.93
N LYS A 76 -0.56 -4.94 6.08
CA LYS A 76 -0.02 -6.31 6.13
C LYS A 76 -0.93 -7.33 5.43
N GLN A 77 -2.24 -7.22 5.60
CA GLN A 77 -3.21 -8.09 4.93
C GLN A 77 -3.22 -7.88 3.41
N MET A 78 -3.06 -6.64 2.94
CA MET A 78 -2.89 -6.37 1.51
C MET A 78 -1.60 -7.02 0.96
N ILE A 79 -0.49 -6.93 1.70
CA ILE A 79 0.77 -7.62 1.34
C ILE A 79 0.56 -9.13 1.27
N ASP A 80 -0.09 -9.71 2.28
CA ASP A 80 -0.37 -11.16 2.31
C ASP A 80 -1.24 -11.59 1.13
N HIS A 81 -2.26 -10.80 0.79
CA HIS A 81 -3.10 -11.05 -0.38
C HIS A 81 -2.26 -11.06 -1.66
N VAL A 82 -1.39 -10.08 -1.86
CA VAL A 82 -0.57 -9.99 -3.09
C VAL A 82 0.48 -11.12 -3.15
N VAL A 83 1.06 -11.52 -2.02
CA VAL A 83 2.12 -12.54 -1.99
C VAL A 83 1.56 -13.97 -2.06
N GLN A 84 0.42 -14.24 -1.43
CA GLN A 84 -0.12 -15.59 -1.25
C GLN A 84 -1.21 -15.99 -2.27
N SER A 85 -1.85 -15.03 -2.95
CA SER A 85 -2.99 -15.31 -3.83
C SER A 85 -2.57 -15.83 -5.17
#